data_AF-A0A812HGB2-F1
#
_entry.id   AF-A0A812HGB2-F1
#
_cell.length_a   1.000
_cell.length_b   1.000
_cell.length_c   1.000
_cell.angle_alpha   90.00
_cell.angle_beta   90.00
_cell.angle_gamma   90.00
#
_symmetry.space_group_name_H-M   'P 1'
#
loop_
_entity.id
_entity.type
_entity.pdbx_description
1 polymer ?
#
loop_
_entity_poly.entity_id
_entity_poly.type
_entity_poly.pdbx_seq_one_letter_code
_entity_poly.pdbx_strand_id
1 'polypeptide(L)' 'MEVITLQFGHFANHVGAHYWNLQDEAAAQEESAGDDEEGLIDHTRLFHAAESHGQLSWRPRAMVVDRAGALGAVVPAK' A
#
# COMPACT_ATOMS: atom_id res chain seq x y z
N MET A 1 -0.33 9.32 14.13
CA MET A 1 0.80 9.53 13.21
C MET A 1 0.50 8.77 11.94
N GLU A 2 0.64 9.38 10.77
CA GLU A 2 0.45 8.70 9.47
C GLU A 2 1.78 8.63 8.74
N VAL A 3 1.97 7.61 7.88
CA VAL A 3 3.20 7.43 7.09
C VAL A 3 2.87 7.57 5.61
N ILE A 4 3.70 8.31 4.88
CA ILE A 4 3.63 8.42 3.42
C ILE A 4 4.93 7.86 2.85
N THR A 5 4.80 6.84 2.00
CA THR A 5 5.94 6.21 1.33
C THR A 5 6.21 6.87 -0.02
N LEU A 6 7.43 7.35 -0.23
CA LEU A 6 7.85 7.94 -1.49
C LEU A 6 8.83 7.00 -2.21
N GLN A 7 8.52 6.65 -3.46
CA GLN A 7 9.32 5.73 -4.27
C GLN A 7 9.79 6.47 -5.53
N PHE A 8 11.10 6.63 -5.69
CA PHE A 8 11.70 7.40 -6.79
C PHE A 8 12.63 6.51 -7.61
N GLY A 9 12.22 6.25 -8.85
CA GLY A 9 12.99 5.52 -9.85
C GLY A 9 12.81 4.01 -9.80
N HIS A 10 13.30 3.36 -10.86
CA HIS A 10 12.99 1.97 -11.18
C HIS A 10 13.26 0.98 -10.04
N PHE A 11 14.43 1.04 -9.41
CA PHE A 11 14.78 0.10 -8.33
C PHE A 11 13.90 0.29 -7.09
N ALA A 12 13.66 1.55 -6.69
CA ALA A 12 12.78 1.86 -5.56
C ALA A 12 11.34 1.42 -5.83
N ASN A 13 10.86 1.58 -7.06
CA ASN A 13 9.53 1.15 -7.48
C ASN A 13 9.41 -0.38 -7.49
N HIS A 14 10.46 -1.10 -7.93
CA HIS A 14 10.51 -2.56 -7.90
C HIS A 14 10.45 -3.11 -6.47
N VAL A 15 11.35 -2.65 -5.58
CA VAL A 15 11.33 -3.05 -4.16
C VAL A 15 10.03 -2.62 -3.48
N GLY A 16 9.57 -1.41 -3.82
CA GLY A 16 8.34 -0.84 -3.31
C GLY A 16 7.09 -1.63 -3.64
N ALA A 17 6.99 -2.19 -4.85
CA ALA A 17 5.88 -3.06 -5.23
C ALA A 17 5.87 -4.34 -4.38
N HIS A 18 7.02 -4.99 -4.17
CA HIS A 18 7.12 -6.16 -3.31
C HIS A 18 6.79 -5.85 -1.85
N TYR A 19 7.25 -4.71 -1.34
CA TYR A 19 6.88 -4.24 -0.01
C TYR A 19 5.37 -4.12 0.15
N TRP A 20 4.68 -3.43 -0.77
CA TRP A 20 3.23 -3.23 -0.66
C TRP A 20 2.43 -4.51 -0.81
N ASN A 21 2.86 -5.44 -1.67
CA ASN A 21 2.23 -6.77 -1.78
C ASN A 21 2.34 -7.53 -0.44
N LEU A 22 3.51 -7.48 0.21
CA LEU A 22 3.70 -8.13 1.51
C LEU A 22 2.84 -7.49 2.61
N GLN A 23 2.68 -6.16 2.59
CA GLN A 23 1.80 -5.47 3.55
C GLN A 23 0.33 -5.85 3.35
N ASP A 24 -0.12 -6.01 2.11
CA ASP A 24 -1.49 -6.46 1.80
C ASP A 24 -1.76 -7.88 2.30
N GLU A 25 -0.81 -8.80 2.07
CA GLU A 25 -0.89 -10.18 2.59
C GLU A 25 -0.87 -10.22 4.13
N ALA A 26 -0.01 -9.43 4.76
CA ALA A 26 0.08 -9.35 6.22
C ALA A 26 -1.23 -8.82 6.83
N ALA A 27 -1.81 -7.77 6.26
CA ALA A 27 -3.09 -7.21 6.72
C ALA A 27 -4.24 -8.23 6.57
N ALA A 28 -4.29 -8.98 5.47
CA ALA A 28 -5.29 -10.02 5.25
C ALA A 28 -5.14 -11.20 6.24
N GLN A 29 -3.91 -11.55 6.60
CA GLN A 29 -3.64 -12.59 7.58
C GLN A 29 -4.08 -12.15 9.00
N GLU A 30 -3.78 -10.91 9.40
CA GLU A 30 -4.22 -10.34 10.68
C GLU A 30 -5.75 -10.30 10.79
N GLU A 31 -6.46 -9.90 9.71
CA GLU A 31 -7.93 -9.93 9.67
C GLU A 31 -8.49 -11.35 9.86
N SER A 32 -7.75 -12.38 9.42
CA SER A 32 -8.15 -13.78 9.53
C SER A 32 -7.80 -14.42 10.88
N ALA A 33 -6.81 -13.89 11.61
CA ALA A 33 -6.30 -14.45 12.86
C ALA A 33 -7.17 -14.11 14.10
N GLY A 34 -7.99 -13.06 14.01
CA GLY A 34 -8.86 -12.60 15.10
C GLY A 34 -8.13 -11.71 16.14
N ASP A 35 -8.89 -11.14 17.07
CA ASP A 35 -8.44 -10.10 18.02
C ASP A 35 -7.37 -10.54 19.04
N ASP A 36 -6.95 -11.81 19.05
CA ASP A 36 -6.02 -12.35 20.06
C ASP A 36 -4.53 -12.11 19.72
N GLU A 37 -4.20 -11.67 18.50
CA GLU A 37 -2.84 -11.30 18.10
C GLU A 37 -2.79 -9.83 17.65
N GLU A 38 -2.34 -8.93 18.54
CA GLU A 38 -1.98 -7.56 18.13
C GLU A 38 -0.77 -7.64 17.18
N GLY A 39 -1.01 -7.38 15.89
CA GLY A 39 0.03 -7.33 14.87
C GLY A 39 1.16 -6.36 15.25
N LEU A 40 2.40 -6.72 14.94
CA LEU A 40 3.58 -5.87 15.19
C LEU A 40 3.53 -4.54 14.43
N ILE A 41 2.69 -4.42 13.40
CA ILE A 41 2.61 -3.28 12.49
C ILE A 41 1.18 -2.72 12.50
N ASP A 42 1.03 -1.43 12.81
CA ASP A 42 -0.24 -0.71 12.67
C ASP A 42 -0.48 -0.35 11.19
N HIS A 43 -1.16 -1.24 10.46
CA HIS A 43 -1.47 -1.08 9.03
C HIS A 43 -2.36 0.14 8.73
N THR A 44 -3.13 0.61 9.71
CA THR A 44 -3.98 1.81 9.54
C THR A 44 -3.15 3.08 9.30
N ARG A 45 -1.85 3.05 9.61
CA ARG A 45 -0.92 4.15 9.31
C ARG A 45 -0.39 4.13 7.88
N LEU A 46 -0.34 2.95 7.27
CA LEU A 46 0.19 2.72 5.93
C LEU A 46 -0.89 2.83 4.85
N PHE A 47 -2.11 2.45 5.19
CA PHE A 47 -3.26 2.51 4.28
C PHE A 47 -4.19 3.67 4.61
N HIS A 48 -4.90 4.13 3.60
CA HIS A 48 -6.02 5.07 3.72
C HIS A 48 -7.31 4.32 3.42
N ALA A 49 -8.23 4.31 4.39
CA ALA A 49 -9.56 3.76 4.20
C ALA A 49 -10.42 4.75 3.39
N ALA A 50 -10.98 4.30 2.28
CA ALA A 50 -11.88 5.07 1.44
C ALA A 50 -13.18 4.29 1.23
N GLU A 51 -14.31 4.90 1.55
CA GLU A 51 -15.62 4.33 1.28
C GLU A 51 -16.21 4.95 0.01
N SER A 52 -16.70 4.11 -0.90
CA SER A 52 -17.42 4.55 -2.09
C SER A 52 -18.55 3.58 -2.38
N HIS A 53 -19.75 4.12 -2.60
CA HIS A 53 -20.97 3.33 -2.88
C HIS A 53 -21.25 2.23 -1.83
N GLY A 54 -20.94 2.48 -0.55
CA GLY A 54 -21.12 1.51 0.54
C GLY A 54 -20.07 0.40 0.58
N GLN A 55 -19.01 0.49 -0.22
CA GLN A 55 -17.88 -0.45 -0.20
C GLN A 55 -16.64 0.24 0.39
N LEU A 56 -16.12 -0.34 1.49
CA LEU A 56 -14.85 0.07 2.08
C LEU A 56 -13.69 -0.47 1.24
N SER A 57 -12.72 0.39 0.94
CA SER A 57 -11.49 0.03 0.23
C SER A 57 -10.27 0.61 0.94
N TRP A 58 -9.20 -0.17 1.01
CA TRP A 58 -7.93 0.27 1.60
C TRP A 58 -6.95 0.60 0.49
N ARG A 59 -6.34 1.78 0.55
CA ARG A 59 -5.42 2.26 -0.49
C ARG A 59 -4.06 2.58 0.12
N PRO A 60 -2.95 2.08 -0.44
CA PRO A 60 -1.61 2.43 0.04
C PRO A 60 -1.37 3.93 0.05
N ARG A 61 -0.76 4.46 1.12
CA ARG A 61 -0.26 5.84 1.18
C ARG A 61 1.10 5.94 0.51
N ALA A 62 1.12 5.70 -0.79
CA ALA A 62 2.33 5.66 -1.60
C ALA A 62 2.29 6.68 -2.74
N MET A 63 3.42 7.35 -2.97
CA MET A 63 3.67 8.10 -4.20
C MET A 63 4.80 7.42 -4.97
N VAL A 64 4.48 6.96 -6.17
CA VAL A 64 5.42 6.28 -7.07
C VAL A 64 5.79 7.24 -8.18
N VAL A 65 7.09 7.49 -8.35
CA VAL A 65 7.62 8.45 -9.31
C VAL A 65 8.71 7.78 -10.13
N ASP A 66 8.62 7.91 -11.44
CA ASP A 66 9.66 7.49 -12.37
C ASP A 66 9.65 8.39 -13.62
N ARG A 67 10.60 8.17 -14.51
CA ARG A 67 10.60 8.82 -15.82
C ARG A 67 9.37 8.39 -16.63
N ALA A 68 8.87 9.27 -17.49
CA ALA A 68 7.75 8.96 -18.37
C ALA A 68 8.02 7.67 -19.17
N GLY A 69 7.07 6.74 -19.16
CA GLY A 69 7.18 5.42 -19.80
C GLY A 69 7.92 4.35 -18.99
N ALA A 70 8.52 4.68 -17.83
CA ALA A 70 9.28 3.73 -17.00
C ALA A 70 8.45 3.12 -15.85
N LEU A 71 7.22 3.60 -15.62
CA LEU A 71 6.30 3.10 -14.59
C LEU A 71 5.65 1.74 -14.92
N GLY A 72 5.95 1.16 -16.09
CA GLY A 72 5.44 -0.14 -16.49
C GLY A 72 3.92 -0.15 -16.68
N ALA A 73 3.23 -1.08 -16.01
CA ALA A 73 1.77 -1.24 -16.09
C ALA A 73 0.99 -0.24 -15.22
N VAL A 74 1.68 0.58 -14.42
CA VAL A 74 1.02 1.61 -13.60
C VAL A 74 0.47 2.69 -14.52
N VAL A 75 -0.86 2.78 -14.59
CA VAL A 75 -1.53 3.82 -15.37
C VAL A 75 -1.31 5.16 -14.65
N PRO A 76 -0.73 6.18 -15.31
CA PRO A 76 -0.58 7.49 -14.70
C PRO A 76 -1.95 8.08 -14.36
N ALA A 77 -2.06 8.71 -13.19
CA ALA A 77 -3.24 9.48 -12.84
C ALA A 77 -3.47 10.58 -13.89
N LYS A 78 -4.72 10.70 -14.36
CA LYS A 78 -5.14 11.76 -15.30
C LYS A 78 -5.14 13.13 -14.64
#